data_AF-A0A418QR71-F1
#
_entry.id   AF-A0A418QR71-F1
#
_cell.length_a   1.000
_cell.length_b   1.000
_cell.length_c   1.000
_cell.angle_alpha   90.00
_cell.angle_beta   90.00
_cell.angle_gamma   90.00
#
_symmetry.space_group_name_H-M   'P 1'
#
loop_
_entity.id
_entity.type
_entity.pdbx_description
1 polymer ?
#
loop_
_entity_poly.entity_id
_entity_poly.type
_entity_poly.pdbx_seq_one_letter_code
_entity_poly.pdbx_strand_id
1 'polypeptide(L)' 'MLQTTLTCGKCSSADLRKNGSRHGQPKYQCKACRHQALFEPAAARKAAQYAQVEKLLVERVSQRAIVRL' A
#
# COMPACT_ATOMS: atom_id res chain seq x y z
N MET A 1 -7.27 19.99 2.94
CA MET A 1 -7.24 18.92 1.93
C MET A 1 -5.83 18.33 1.91
N LEU A 2 -5.66 17.04 2.19
CA LEU A 2 -4.36 16.36 2.05
C LEU A 2 -4.09 16.14 0.56
N GLN A 3 -3.21 16.95 -0.05
CA GLN A 3 -2.71 16.69 -1.39
C GLN A 3 -1.59 15.63 -1.30
N THR A 4 -1.90 14.40 -1.70
CA THR A 4 -0.89 13.35 -1.86
C THR A 4 -0.08 13.63 -3.13
N THR A 5 1.13 14.17 -2.97
CA THR A 5 2.09 14.32 -4.08
C THR A 5 2.59 12.94 -4.51
N LEU A 6 2.32 12.58 -5.76
CA LEU A 6 2.75 11.33 -6.38
C LEU A 6 4.14 11.50 -7.00
N THR A 7 5.10 10.67 -6.60
CA THR A 7 6.45 10.65 -7.17
C THR A 7 6.79 9.26 -7.70
N CYS A 8 7.63 9.20 -8.74
CA CYS A 8 8.10 7.93 -9.29
C CYS A 8 8.97 7.18 -8.28
N GLY A 9 8.64 5.92 -7.97
CA GLY A 9 9.46 5.08 -7.07
C GLY A 9 10.86 4.71 -7.58
N LYS A 10 11.18 4.99 -8.86
CA LYS A 10 12.49 4.68 -9.46
C LYS A 10 13.42 5.89 -9.56
N CYS A 11 12.90 7.07 -9.89
CA CYS A 11 13.71 8.27 -10.12
C CYS A 11 13.22 9.50 -9.34
N SER A 12 12.23 9.35 -8.48
CA SER A 12 11.66 10.41 -7.63
C SER A 12 11.04 11.59 -8.38
N SER A 13 10.95 11.54 -9.72
CA SER A 13 10.30 12.58 -10.52
C SER A 13 8.80 12.65 -10.20
N ALA A 14 8.28 13.88 -10.07
CA ALA A 14 6.84 14.17 -9.92
C ALA A 14 6.07 14.11 -11.25
N ASP A 15 6.78 13.93 -12.37
CA ASP A 15 6.23 14.02 -13.72
C ASP A 15 5.60 12.68 -14.13
N LEU A 16 4.43 12.41 -13.54
CA LEU A 16 3.66 11.17 -13.72
C LEU A 16 2.43 11.42 -14.59
N ARG A 17 2.21 10.54 -15.58
CA ARG A 17 1.01 10.50 -16.42
C ARG A 17 0.18 9.27 -16.05
N LYS A 18 -1.13 9.44 -15.90
CA LYS A 18 -2.07 8.32 -15.78
C LYS A 18 -2.06 7.49 -17.09
N ASN A 19 -1.72 6.21 -17.00
CA ASN A 19 -1.58 5.29 -18.13
C ASN A 19 -2.57 4.12 -18.03
N GLY A 20 -3.86 4.45 -17.97
CA GLY A 20 -4.95 3.49 -17.81
C GLY A 20 -5.10 2.94 -16.38
N SER A 21 -5.73 1.78 -16.27
CA SER A 21 -5.98 1.09 -15.00
C SER A 21 -5.85 -0.42 -15.17
N ARG A 22 -5.56 -1.15 -14.09
CA ARG A 22 -5.59 -2.62 -14.05
C ARG A 22 -6.27 -3.06 -12.77
N HIS A 23 -7.27 -3.95 -12.88
CA HIS A 23 -8.08 -4.42 -11.74
C HIS A 23 -8.63 -3.27 -10.87
N GLY A 24 -9.07 -2.17 -11.51
CA GLY A 24 -9.58 -0.98 -10.81
C GLY A 24 -8.51 -0.05 -10.24
N GLN A 25 -7.23 -0.43 -10.22
CA GLN A 25 -6.14 0.43 -9.75
C GLN A 25 -5.56 1.28 -10.89
N PRO A 26 -5.37 2.60 -10.70
CA PRO A 26 -4.78 3.46 -11.71
C PRO A 26 -3.30 3.14 -11.92
N LYS A 27 -2.89 3.04 -13.18
CA LYS A 27 -1.49 2.93 -13.59
C LYS A 27 -0.93 4.31 -13.84
N TYR A 28 0.33 4.52 -13.47
CA TYR A 28 1.07 5.73 -13.76
C TYR A 28 2.36 5.40 -14.50
N GLN A 29 2.67 6.23 -15.50
CA GLN A 29 3.92 6.21 -16.23
C GLN A 29 4.71 7.47 -15.89
N CYS A 30 5.96 7.32 -15.48
CA CYS A 30 6.88 8.44 -15.33
C CYS A 30 7.39 8.90 -16.69
N LYS A 31 7.32 10.21 -16.97
CA LYS A 31 7.86 10.77 -18.22
C LYS A 31 9.39 10.80 -18.24
N ALA A 32 10.03 10.97 -17.09
CA ALA A 32 11.49 11.07 -16.98
C ALA A 32 12.21 9.72 -17.22
N CYS A 33 11.75 8.64 -16.59
CA CYS A 33 12.42 7.33 -16.67
C CYS A 33 11.61 6.25 -17.41
N ARG A 34 10.41 6.61 -17.93
CA ARG A 34 9.44 5.71 -18.59
C ARG A 34 8.94 4.53 -17.74
N HIS A 35 9.31 4.47 -16.46
CA HIS A 35 8.87 3.44 -15.54
C HIS A 35 7.35 3.48 -15.35
N GLN A 36 6.72 2.30 -15.38
CA GLN A 36 5.29 2.13 -15.19
C GLN A 36 5.04 1.34 -13.93
N ALA A 37 4.21 1.88 -13.05
CA ALA A 37 3.81 1.21 -11.82
C ALA A 37 2.31 1.43 -11.56
N LEU A 38 1.72 0.49 -10.82
CA LEU A 38 0.40 0.71 -10.23
C LEU A 38 0.56 1.68 -9.07
N PHE A 39 -0.36 2.63 -8.96
CA PHE A 39 -0.43 3.43 -7.74
C PHE A 39 -1.09 2.59 -6.67
N GLU A 40 -0.26 1.98 -5.84
CA GLU A 40 -0.67 1.35 -4.60
C GLU A 40 -0.27 2.29 -3.47
N PRO A 41 -1.22 2.99 -2.81
CA PRO A 41 -0.88 3.86 -1.69
C PRO A 41 -0.24 3.01 -0.59
N ALA A 42 1.07 3.21 -0.36
CA ALA A 42 1.85 2.44 0.60
C ALA A 42 1.22 2.44 2.01
N ALA A 43 0.56 3.54 2.38
CA ALA A 43 -0.17 3.68 3.63
C ALA A 43 -1.35 2.70 3.77
N ALA A 44 -2.17 2.53 2.73
CA ALA A 44 -3.34 1.64 2.78
C ALA A 44 -2.92 0.17 2.89
N ARG A 45 -1.88 -0.22 2.16
CA ARG A 45 -1.31 -1.57 2.24
C ARG A 45 -0.73 -1.86 3.61
N LYS A 46 0.02 -0.91 4.20
CA LYS A 46 0.53 -1.03 5.58
C LYS A 46 -0.59 -1.10 6.61
N ALA A 47 -1.65 -0.30 6.47
CA ALA A 47 -2.80 -0.33 7.36
C ALA A 47 -3.49 -1.70 7.37
N ALA A 48 -3.68 -2.31 6.18
CA ALA A 48 -4.23 -3.65 6.08
C ALA A 48 -3.34 -4.72 6.73
N GLN A 49 -2.01 -4.59 6.58
CA GLN A 49 -1.05 -5.48 7.25
C GLN A 49 -1.12 -5.34 8.78
N TYR A 50 -1.16 -4.12 9.32
CA TYR A 50 -1.27 -3.91 10.76
C TYR A 50 -2.58 -4.44 11.32
N ALA A 51 -3.71 -4.23 10.64
CA ALA A 51 -4.99 -4.79 11.03
C ALA A 51 -4.97 -6.33 11.09
N GLN A 52 -4.22 -6.99 10.18
CA GLN A 52 -4.03 -8.45 10.24
C GLN A 52 -3.18 -8.87 11.44
N VAL A 53 -2.10 -8.14 11.74
CA VAL A 53 -1.23 -8.42 12.90
C VAL A 53 -2.01 -8.26 14.20
N GLU A 54 -2.82 -7.21 14.35
CA GLU A 54 -3.66 -7.00 15.54
C GLU A 54 -4.62 -8.17 15.78
N LYS A 55 -5.30 -8.66 14.74
CA LYS A 55 -6.16 -9.85 14.83
C LYS A 55 -5.38 -11.07 15.32
N LEU A 56 -4.21 -11.34 14.75
CA LEU A 56 -3.37 -12.48 15.15
C LEU A 56 -2.89 -12.38 16.60
N LEU A 57 -2.59 -11.16 17.07
CA LEU A 57 -2.19 -10.93 18.46
C LEU A 57 -3.32 -11.24 19.43
N VAL A 58 -4.56 -10.83 19.11
CA VAL A 58 -5.75 -11.14 19.92
C VAL A 58 -5.97 -12.66 19.99
N GLU A 59 -5.98 -13.34 18.83
CA GLU A 59 -6.13 -14.80 18.77
C GLU A 59 -5.07 -15.54 19.59
N ARG A 60 -3.80 -15.10 19.52
CA ARG A 60 -2.70 -15.68 20.30
C ARG A 60 -2.93 -15.54 21.81
N VAL A 61 -3.45 -14.40 22.27
CA VAL A 61 -3.76 -14.19 23.70
C VAL A 61 -4.89 -15.11 24.14
N SER A 62 -5.95 -15.23 23.34
CA SER A 62 -7.07 -16.15 23.61
C SER A 62 -6.61 -17.60 23.72
N GLN A 63 -5.79 -18.07 22.77
CA GLN A 63 -5.22 -19.43 22.81
C GLN A 63 -4.37 -19.67 24.06
N ARG A 64 -3.56 -18.69 24.46
CA ARG A 64 -2.75 -18.77 25.69
C ARG A 64 -3.60 -18.81 26.96
N ALA A 65 -4.74 -18.13 26.98
CA ALA A 65 -5.66 -18.17 28.11
C ALA A 65 -6.31 -19.56 28.25
N ILE A 66 -6.71 -20.19 27.13
CA ILE A 66 -7.29 -21.53 27.12
C ILE A 66 -6.30 -22.58 27.66
N VAL A 67 -5.03 -22.52 27.27
CA VAL A 67 -3.99 -23.47 27.75
C VAL A 67 -3.69 -23.34 29.25
N ARG A 68 -4.01 -22.18 29.86
CA ARG A 68 -3.79 -21.93 31.28
C ARG A 68 -4.97 -22.35 32.17
N LEU A 69 -6.10 -22.74 31.58
CA LEU A 69 -7.23 -23.38 32.27
C LEU A 69 -6.96 -24.88 32.40
#